data_AF-A0A928C7K1-F1
#
_entry.id   AF-A0A928C7K1-F1
#
_cell.length_a   1.000
_cell.length_b   1.000
_cell.length_c   1.000
_cell.angle_alpha   90.00
_cell.angle_beta   90.00
_cell.angle_gamma   90.00
#
_symmetry.space_group_name_H-M   'P 1'
#
loop_
_entity.id
_entity.type
_entity.pdbx_description
1 polymer ?
#
loop_
_entity_poly.entity_id
_entity_poly.type
_entity_poly.pdbx_seq_one_letter_code
_entity_poly.pdbx_strand_id
1 'polypeptide(L)'
;MFIIIEKKSVSIVKSRCLFFIFALYQFNLKTMKRNLALMILLLSFVGVNLNAQTMVSTEPQKRNVIIEDFTGVNCPNCADGHKIANSLMDYYEDRVWAINIHAGNYAGSQSYNFKTEDGTAILGGFNVTGFPQAVINRTTENGVSRTDWASHTNLIVEEDAECNVAGRVVIDYEARKATVTVEVYYTANSNADENYLNVFMLQDNIIAYQSGADQNPDQMYNGQYRHMHAFRDAITPTWGDAISPTTEGSFVTKTYTYDIPEKIGSFDVKIDDLQFIAFVTEQYQGTATRPVLNANELNIFKTTNQDLYPEIVSLNSSSKFSCSNEKVIEVSVINSGSDEITSLKFEVTVDDKDATTQTWEGSIASYQTVMAEVKAVVPEGEHEVEVKIVEVNHADFEESETITLTSEKWNEVKTETSEEELTIELTQDKYGNQITWELLASDYSVLASGGPYEILKGASATETHQVKVTVPAGECVKFIVRDSKENGICCQFGEGNYRILDSEGNAVVEGAGDFGAEASHVISIVSTEDVASVEYNKSSLEVWPNPTNDNLNIEAKSMSRITLINTLGQVVLDKAVDGDNELLDLSKYETGIYMLRVNTEEGVVMRRVVIGN
;
A
#
# COMPACT_ATOMS: atom_id res chain seq x y z
N MET A 1 -62.26 52.93 53.67
CA MET A 1 -61.70 53.85 54.68
C MET A 1 -60.18 53.83 54.49
N PHE A 2 -59.61 54.87 53.83
CA PHE A 2 -58.17 54.97 53.41
C PHE A 2 -57.73 53.82 52.44
N ILE A 3 -56.57 53.77 51.76
CA ILE A 3 -55.51 54.70 51.25
C ILE A 3 -55.11 54.08 49.87
N ILE A 4 -54.92 54.74 48.72
CA ILE A 4 -54.11 55.88 48.24
C ILE A 4 -52.62 55.55 47.92
N ILE A 5 -52.33 55.33 46.61
CA ILE A 5 -51.06 55.65 45.87
C ILE A 5 -49.81 54.79 46.27
N GLU A 6 -48.92 54.26 45.41
CA GLU A 6 -48.32 54.69 44.13
C GLU A 6 -47.68 53.53 43.32
N LYS A 7 -47.56 53.66 41.97
CA LYS A 7 -46.29 53.43 41.21
C LYS A 7 -46.44 53.61 39.68
N LYS A 8 -45.97 54.75 39.16
CA LYS A 8 -45.52 54.89 37.76
C LYS A 8 -44.13 54.25 37.63
N SER A 9 -43.94 53.18 36.85
CA SER A 9 -42.62 52.74 36.29
C SER A 9 -42.69 51.51 35.36
N VAL A 10 -43.59 51.45 34.36
CA VAL A 10 -43.66 50.27 33.44
C VAL A 10 -43.53 50.61 31.94
N SER A 11 -43.68 51.87 31.54
CA SER A 11 -43.81 52.24 30.12
C SER A 11 -42.51 52.54 29.34
N ILE A 12 -41.35 52.62 30.00
CA ILE A 12 -40.10 53.10 29.34
C ILE A 12 -39.14 51.96 28.94
N VAL A 13 -39.21 50.80 29.59
CA VAL A 13 -38.27 49.68 29.35
C VAL A 13 -38.58 48.93 28.04
N LYS A 14 -39.86 48.70 27.71
CA LYS A 14 -40.26 47.91 26.53
C LYS A 14 -39.81 48.50 25.18
N SER A 15 -39.71 49.83 25.06
CA SER A 15 -39.35 50.47 23.78
C SER A 15 -37.86 50.43 23.44
N ARG A 16 -36.96 50.24 24.42
CA ARG A 16 -35.51 50.15 24.17
C ARG A 16 -35.05 48.72 23.85
N CYS A 17 -35.67 47.70 24.45
CA CYS A 17 -35.36 46.29 24.12
C CYS A 17 -35.73 45.94 22.66
N LEU A 18 -36.89 46.35 22.15
CA LEU A 18 -37.28 46.03 20.77
C LEU A 18 -36.31 46.60 19.73
N PHE A 19 -35.78 47.81 19.95
CA PHE A 19 -34.82 48.44 19.03
C PHE A 19 -33.46 47.73 19.02
N PHE A 20 -32.99 47.25 20.17
CA PHE A 20 -31.75 46.46 20.26
C PHE A 20 -31.89 45.08 19.60
N ILE A 21 -33.03 44.40 19.81
CA ILE A 21 -33.30 43.09 19.20
C ILE A 21 -33.37 43.21 17.68
N PHE A 22 -34.04 44.24 17.13
CA PHE A 22 -34.09 44.47 15.69
C PHE A 22 -32.71 44.82 15.09
N ALA A 23 -31.89 45.60 15.80
CA ALA A 23 -30.54 45.93 15.35
C ALA A 23 -29.62 44.70 15.33
N LEU A 24 -29.67 43.86 16.37
CA LEU A 24 -28.92 42.60 16.43
C LEU A 24 -29.35 41.61 15.34
N TYR A 25 -30.66 41.50 15.07
CA TYR A 25 -31.18 40.63 14.02
C TYR A 25 -30.74 41.08 12.61
N GLN A 26 -30.77 42.39 12.33
CA GLN A 26 -30.27 42.96 11.08
C GLN A 26 -28.75 42.86 10.93
N PHE A 27 -27.99 42.93 12.03
CA PHE A 27 -26.54 42.71 12.01
C PHE A 27 -26.19 41.25 11.70
N ASN A 28 -26.83 40.30 12.40
CA ASN A 28 -26.62 38.86 12.17
C ASN A 28 -27.04 38.40 10.77
N LEU A 29 -28.13 38.93 10.20
CA LEU A 29 -28.49 38.63 8.80
C LEU A 29 -27.44 39.12 7.79
N LYS A 30 -26.70 40.19 8.10
CA LYS A 30 -25.63 40.71 7.23
C LYS A 30 -24.34 39.90 7.36
N THR A 31 -23.95 39.49 8.57
CA THR A 31 -22.81 38.59 8.78
C THR A 31 -23.09 37.18 8.28
N MET A 32 -24.28 36.60 8.52
CA MET A 32 -24.65 35.30 7.95
C MET A 32 -24.64 35.33 6.42
N LYS A 33 -25.20 36.36 5.77
CA LYS A 33 -25.16 36.44 4.30
C LYS A 33 -23.75 36.64 3.74
N ARG A 34 -22.87 37.38 4.45
CA ARG A 34 -21.47 37.52 4.04
C ARG A 34 -20.68 36.23 4.25
N ASN A 35 -20.90 35.53 5.35
CA ASN A 35 -20.20 34.29 5.65
C ASN A 35 -20.73 33.13 4.79
N LEU A 36 -22.03 33.06 4.50
CA LEU A 36 -22.60 32.10 3.55
C LEU A 36 -22.13 32.37 2.11
N ALA A 37 -22.00 33.65 1.71
CA ALA A 37 -21.39 33.99 0.42
C ALA A 37 -19.90 33.62 0.36
N LEU A 38 -19.12 33.84 1.43
CA LEU A 38 -17.72 33.36 1.50
C LEU A 38 -17.65 31.83 1.51
N MET A 39 -18.55 31.14 2.21
CA MET A 39 -18.57 29.68 2.33
C MET A 39 -18.97 29.02 1.01
N ILE A 40 -19.91 29.60 0.26
CA ILE A 40 -20.22 29.18 -1.12
C ILE A 40 -19.04 29.50 -2.06
N LEU A 41 -18.33 30.61 -1.87
CA LEU A 41 -17.14 30.95 -2.66
C LEU A 41 -15.95 30.01 -2.36
N LEU A 42 -15.77 29.58 -1.10
CA LEU A 42 -14.79 28.55 -0.73
C LEU A 42 -15.21 27.16 -1.23
N LEU A 43 -16.50 26.80 -1.15
CA LEU A 43 -17.01 25.52 -1.68
C LEU A 43 -16.94 25.46 -3.21
N SER A 44 -16.95 26.60 -3.91
CA SER A 44 -16.63 26.67 -5.35
C SER A 44 -15.12 26.63 -5.67
N PHE A 45 -14.26 26.66 -4.65
CA PHE A 45 -12.80 26.54 -4.79
C PHE A 45 -12.24 25.20 -4.29
N VAL A 46 -12.97 24.50 -3.41
CA VAL A 46 -12.74 23.07 -3.14
C VAL A 46 -13.54 22.25 -4.16
N GLY A 47 -13.13 22.38 -5.42
CA GLY A 47 -13.40 21.33 -6.39
C GLY A 47 -12.62 20.10 -5.94
N VAL A 48 -13.29 19.19 -5.23
CA VAL A 48 -12.79 17.83 -5.05
C VAL A 48 -12.84 17.21 -6.44
N ASN A 49 -11.77 17.38 -7.20
CA ASN A 49 -11.59 16.66 -8.43
C ASN A 49 -11.45 15.19 -8.03
N LEU A 50 -12.54 14.44 -8.20
CA LEU A 50 -12.49 13.01 -8.47
C LEU A 50 -11.81 12.84 -9.85
N ASN A 51 -10.53 13.20 -9.92
CA ASN A 51 -9.66 12.78 -10.99
C ASN A 51 -9.50 11.28 -10.80
N ALA A 52 -9.89 10.49 -11.80
CA ALA A 52 -9.37 9.15 -11.92
C ALA A 52 -7.84 9.25 -11.87
N GLN A 53 -7.20 8.47 -11.00
CA GLN A 53 -5.76 8.48 -10.86
C GLN A 53 -5.13 8.07 -12.20
N THR A 54 -4.30 8.96 -12.77
CA THR A 54 -3.54 8.64 -13.99
C THR A 54 -2.52 7.55 -13.67
N MET A 55 -2.32 6.63 -14.60
CA MET A 55 -1.31 5.58 -14.48
C MET A 55 0.09 6.17 -14.61
N VAL A 56 0.25 7.20 -15.45
CA VAL A 56 1.53 7.87 -15.66
C VAL A 56 1.80 8.91 -14.56
N SER A 57 3.03 8.91 -14.06
CA SER A 57 3.53 9.92 -13.13
C SER A 57 3.60 11.30 -13.81
N THR A 58 3.29 12.36 -13.06
CA THR A 58 3.48 13.75 -13.50
C THR A 58 4.79 14.39 -13.00
N GLU A 59 5.53 13.71 -12.13
CA GLU A 59 6.82 14.19 -11.60
C GLU A 59 7.97 13.85 -12.56
N PRO A 60 8.99 14.72 -12.74
CA PRO A 60 10.16 14.43 -13.58
C PRO A 60 10.85 13.11 -13.20
N GLN A 61 11.08 12.25 -14.19
CA GLN A 61 11.79 10.97 -14.01
C GLN A 61 13.11 10.95 -14.78
N LYS A 62 13.97 9.99 -14.40
CA LYS A 62 15.12 9.57 -15.20
C LYS A 62 14.68 8.64 -16.32
N ARG A 63 15.42 8.65 -17.42
CA ARG A 63 15.10 7.87 -18.62
C ARG A 63 15.29 6.37 -18.40
N ASN A 64 14.34 5.58 -18.88
CA ASN A 64 14.46 4.12 -18.94
C ASN A 64 15.13 3.68 -20.26
N VAL A 65 15.79 2.52 -20.23
CA VAL A 65 16.53 2.01 -21.38
C VAL A 65 15.83 0.81 -22.03
N ILE A 66 15.76 0.82 -23.35
CA ILE A 66 15.49 -0.36 -24.18
C ILE A 66 16.75 -0.76 -24.94
N ILE A 67 17.03 -2.07 -24.93
CA ILE A 67 18.11 -2.72 -25.65
C ILE A 67 17.49 -3.51 -26.80
N GLU A 68 17.37 -2.90 -27.98
CA GLU A 68 16.91 -3.59 -29.19
C GLU A 68 18.06 -4.47 -29.72
N ASP A 69 18.20 -5.70 -29.19
CA ASP A 69 19.23 -6.67 -29.57
C ASP A 69 18.83 -7.43 -30.85
N PHE A 70 19.61 -7.23 -31.91
CA PHE A 70 19.43 -7.94 -33.17
C PHE A 70 20.15 -9.29 -33.11
N THR A 71 19.35 -10.34 -32.98
CA THR A 71 19.78 -11.70 -32.64
C THR A 71 19.35 -12.74 -33.68
N GLY A 72 19.71 -14.00 -33.46
CA GLY A 72 19.15 -15.11 -34.22
C GLY A 72 19.65 -16.50 -33.81
N VAL A 73 18.79 -17.51 -33.99
CA VAL A 73 19.05 -18.92 -33.62
C VAL A 73 20.34 -19.52 -34.19
N ASN A 74 20.82 -19.03 -35.34
CA ASN A 74 22.04 -19.52 -35.98
C ASN A 74 23.31 -18.71 -35.63
N CYS A 75 23.20 -17.68 -34.80
CA CYS A 75 24.29 -16.78 -34.41
C CYS A 75 25.09 -17.36 -33.22
N PRO A 76 26.36 -17.77 -33.38
CA PRO A 76 27.11 -18.46 -32.32
C PRO A 76 27.52 -17.59 -31.13
N ASN A 77 27.25 -16.28 -31.18
CA ASN A 77 27.60 -15.31 -30.14
C ASN A 77 26.38 -14.64 -29.50
N CYS A 78 25.16 -14.95 -29.96
CA CYS A 78 23.98 -14.20 -29.54
C CYS A 78 23.48 -14.62 -28.15
N ALA A 79 23.75 -15.87 -27.73
CA ALA A 79 23.51 -16.30 -26.35
C ALA A 79 24.30 -15.46 -25.32
N ASP A 80 25.56 -15.12 -25.63
CA ASP A 80 26.40 -14.19 -24.84
C ASP A 80 25.84 -12.75 -24.86
N GLY A 81 25.25 -12.32 -25.99
CA GLY A 81 24.48 -11.08 -26.09
C GLY A 81 23.31 -11.07 -25.10
N HIS A 82 22.42 -12.05 -25.19
CA HIS A 82 21.29 -12.19 -24.26
C HIS A 82 21.77 -12.21 -22.79
N LYS A 83 22.91 -12.87 -22.49
CA LYS A 83 23.46 -12.89 -21.14
C LYS A 83 23.83 -11.50 -20.63
N ILE A 84 24.49 -10.69 -21.47
CA ILE A 84 24.86 -9.30 -21.13
C ILE A 84 23.60 -8.45 -20.95
N ALA A 85 22.59 -8.60 -21.81
CA ALA A 85 21.33 -7.87 -21.69
C ALA A 85 20.61 -8.22 -20.37
N ASN A 86 20.45 -9.52 -20.06
CA ASN A 86 19.88 -9.97 -18.80
C ASN A 86 20.65 -9.39 -17.59
N SER A 87 21.99 -9.43 -17.58
CA SER A 87 22.77 -8.85 -16.48
C SER A 87 22.64 -7.33 -16.33
N LEU A 88 22.22 -6.60 -17.37
CA LEU A 88 21.88 -5.18 -17.27
C LEU A 88 20.47 -4.97 -16.72
N MET A 89 19.52 -5.83 -17.09
CA MET A 89 18.17 -5.86 -16.51
C MET A 89 18.23 -6.21 -15.01
N ASP A 90 18.93 -7.28 -14.65
CA ASP A 90 19.13 -7.72 -13.25
C ASP A 90 19.81 -6.65 -12.37
N TYR A 91 20.64 -5.77 -12.96
CA TYR A 91 21.38 -4.74 -12.22
C TYR A 91 20.60 -3.42 -12.07
N TYR A 92 19.73 -3.11 -13.02
CA TYR A 92 18.96 -1.86 -13.05
C TYR A 92 17.46 -2.05 -12.74
N GLU A 93 17.02 -3.28 -12.51
CA GLU A 93 15.64 -3.65 -12.17
C GLU A 93 14.67 -3.04 -13.22
N ASP A 94 13.60 -2.39 -12.76
CA ASP A 94 12.47 -1.84 -13.52
C ASP A 94 12.83 -0.64 -14.46
N ARG A 95 14.11 -0.48 -14.81
CA ARG A 95 14.66 0.65 -15.58
C ARG A 95 15.26 0.26 -16.93
N VAL A 96 15.50 -1.03 -17.18
CA VAL A 96 16.14 -1.53 -18.40
C VAL A 96 15.43 -2.77 -18.92
N TRP A 97 15.11 -2.81 -20.22
CA TRP A 97 14.49 -3.97 -20.87
C TRP A 97 15.20 -4.37 -22.16
N ALA A 98 15.37 -5.68 -22.36
CA ALA A 98 15.81 -6.25 -23.63
C ALA A 98 14.63 -6.45 -24.59
N ILE A 99 14.88 -6.27 -25.88
CA ILE A 99 13.94 -6.55 -26.97
C ILE A 99 14.72 -7.40 -27.98
N ASN A 100 14.55 -8.72 -27.94
CA ASN A 100 15.36 -9.67 -28.71
C ASN A 100 14.78 -9.84 -30.14
N ILE A 101 15.19 -8.94 -31.03
CA ILE A 101 14.72 -8.83 -32.42
C ILE A 101 15.43 -9.88 -33.29
N HIS A 102 14.72 -10.96 -33.57
CA HIS A 102 15.17 -12.02 -34.46
C HIS A 102 15.04 -11.61 -35.93
N ALA A 103 16.07 -10.99 -36.50
CA ALA A 103 16.07 -10.49 -37.88
C ALA A 103 17.25 -11.00 -38.76
N GLY A 104 17.21 -10.64 -40.04
CA GLY A 104 18.31 -10.88 -40.98
C GLY A 104 18.56 -12.37 -41.30
N ASN A 105 19.82 -12.73 -41.58
CA ASN A 105 20.16 -14.07 -42.08
C ASN A 105 20.31 -15.14 -40.99
N TYR A 106 20.49 -14.76 -39.72
CA TYR A 106 20.71 -15.70 -38.62
C TYR A 106 19.43 -16.08 -37.86
N ALA A 107 18.36 -15.30 -37.99
CA ALA A 107 17.11 -15.45 -37.24
C ALA A 107 16.22 -16.66 -37.58
N GLY A 108 16.61 -17.51 -38.53
CA GLY A 108 15.89 -18.76 -38.70
C GLY A 108 16.31 -19.65 -39.85
N SER A 109 15.81 -20.89 -39.76
CA SER A 109 15.67 -21.84 -40.87
C SER A 109 14.19 -22.23 -40.98
N GLN A 110 13.78 -23.08 -41.94
CA GLN A 110 12.37 -23.52 -42.03
C GLN A 110 11.86 -24.21 -40.76
N SER A 111 12.73 -24.81 -39.94
CA SER A 111 12.35 -25.51 -38.70
C SER A 111 12.19 -24.59 -37.49
N TYR A 112 12.81 -23.41 -37.52
CA TYR A 112 12.82 -22.44 -36.40
C TYR A 112 12.83 -21.03 -37.00
N ASN A 113 11.65 -20.50 -37.30
CA ASN A 113 11.48 -19.14 -37.80
C ASN A 113 10.95 -18.22 -36.71
N PHE A 114 11.81 -17.32 -36.21
CA PHE A 114 11.43 -16.25 -35.28
C PHE A 114 11.15 -14.91 -36.00
N LYS A 115 11.31 -14.83 -37.32
CA LYS A 115 11.24 -13.55 -38.04
C LYS A 115 9.82 -12.98 -38.06
N THR A 116 9.75 -11.69 -37.81
CA THR A 116 8.56 -10.85 -37.93
C THR A 116 8.76 -9.84 -39.06
N GLU A 117 7.67 -9.26 -39.59
CA GLU A 117 7.76 -8.21 -40.62
C GLU A 117 8.38 -6.94 -40.03
N ASP A 118 7.88 -6.48 -38.88
CA ASP A 118 8.42 -5.34 -38.14
C ASP A 118 9.88 -5.53 -37.74
N GLY A 119 10.29 -6.69 -37.23
CA GLY A 119 11.68 -6.94 -36.84
C GLY A 119 12.64 -6.88 -38.03
N THR A 120 12.15 -7.24 -39.22
CA THR A 120 12.92 -7.10 -40.47
C THR A 120 13.02 -5.63 -40.91
N ALA A 121 11.95 -4.84 -40.72
CA ALA A 121 11.95 -3.42 -41.01
C ALA A 121 12.81 -2.61 -40.02
N ILE A 122 12.74 -2.91 -38.72
CA ILE A 122 13.53 -2.27 -37.65
C ILE A 122 15.03 -2.50 -37.89
N LEU A 123 15.44 -3.73 -38.23
CA LEU A 123 16.82 -4.05 -38.64
C LEU A 123 17.29 -3.16 -39.80
N GLY A 124 16.43 -2.96 -40.81
CA GLY A 124 16.70 -2.12 -41.98
C GLY A 124 16.85 -0.63 -41.67
N GLY A 125 16.35 -0.16 -40.51
CA GLY A 125 16.40 1.25 -40.13
C GLY A 125 17.65 1.71 -39.38
N PHE A 126 18.53 0.78 -38.96
CA PHE A 126 19.68 1.05 -38.06
C PHE A 126 21.02 0.46 -38.52
N ASN A 127 21.23 0.30 -39.83
CA ASN A 127 22.53 -0.08 -40.43
C ASN A 127 23.24 -1.28 -39.75
N VAL A 128 22.48 -2.24 -39.23
CA VAL A 128 23.01 -3.38 -38.47
C VAL A 128 23.68 -4.35 -39.44
N THR A 129 24.94 -4.72 -39.18
CA THR A 129 25.78 -5.46 -40.15
C THR A 129 26.37 -6.76 -39.60
N GLY A 130 26.28 -7.00 -38.30
CA GLY A 130 26.65 -8.26 -37.64
C GLY A 130 25.74 -8.53 -36.44
N PHE A 131 25.82 -9.75 -35.87
CA PHE A 131 25.05 -10.13 -34.69
C PHE A 131 25.93 -10.84 -33.64
N PRO A 132 25.63 -10.69 -32.33
CA PRO A 132 24.66 -9.73 -31.80
C PRO A 132 25.20 -8.29 -31.93
N GLN A 133 24.31 -7.38 -32.27
CA GLN A 133 24.49 -5.94 -32.18
C GLN A 133 23.16 -5.39 -31.68
N ALA A 134 23.19 -4.37 -30.83
CA ALA A 134 21.97 -3.74 -30.34
C ALA A 134 21.93 -2.25 -30.65
N VAL A 135 20.74 -1.67 -30.56
CA VAL A 135 20.52 -0.24 -30.60
C VAL A 135 19.96 0.19 -29.24
N ILE A 136 20.73 1.01 -28.51
CA ILE A 136 20.40 1.40 -27.13
C ILE A 136 19.69 2.76 -27.16
N ASN A 137 18.41 2.80 -26.77
CA ASN A 137 17.51 3.95 -26.89
C ASN A 137 17.54 4.67 -28.26
N ARG A 138 17.89 3.97 -29.35
CA ARG A 138 17.94 4.55 -30.71
C ARG A 138 18.83 5.81 -30.82
N THR A 139 19.81 5.90 -29.93
CA THR A 139 20.78 7.02 -29.81
C THR A 139 21.90 6.98 -30.86
N THR A 140 22.08 5.84 -31.54
CA THR A 140 23.10 5.62 -32.57
C THR A 140 22.46 5.32 -33.94
N GLU A 141 23.14 5.73 -35.02
CA GLU A 141 22.73 5.41 -36.40
C GLU A 141 22.93 3.93 -36.77
N ASN A 142 23.92 3.30 -36.12
CA ASN A 142 24.34 1.94 -36.37
C ASN A 142 24.18 1.12 -35.09
N GLY A 143 23.87 -0.18 -35.23
CA GLY A 143 23.96 -1.12 -34.11
C GLY A 143 25.37 -1.15 -33.50
N VAL A 144 25.45 -1.16 -32.17
CA VAL A 144 26.70 -1.18 -31.40
C VAL A 144 27.08 -2.58 -30.94
N SER A 145 28.37 -2.81 -30.69
CA SER A 145 28.89 -4.09 -30.20
C SER A 145 28.35 -4.41 -28.80
N ARG A 146 28.14 -5.68 -28.48
CA ARG A 146 27.74 -6.13 -27.13
C ARG A 146 28.72 -5.76 -26.01
N THR A 147 29.97 -5.46 -26.37
CA THR A 147 30.98 -4.90 -25.45
C THR A 147 30.63 -3.49 -24.95
N ASP A 148 29.76 -2.78 -25.67
CA ASP A 148 29.51 -1.36 -25.49
C ASP A 148 28.10 -1.12 -24.89
N TRP A 149 27.24 -2.14 -24.81
CA TRP A 149 25.87 -2.00 -24.31
C TRP A 149 25.82 -1.47 -22.87
N ALA A 150 26.71 -1.96 -22.00
CA ALA A 150 26.83 -1.48 -20.63
C ALA A 150 27.25 0.00 -20.57
N SER A 151 28.26 0.44 -21.34
CA SER A 151 28.69 1.83 -21.30
C SER A 151 27.65 2.80 -21.86
N HIS A 152 26.86 2.38 -22.85
CA HIS A 152 25.70 3.16 -23.32
C HIS A 152 24.57 3.19 -22.27
N THR A 153 24.18 2.03 -21.72
CA THR A 153 23.11 1.92 -20.71
C THR A 153 23.40 2.78 -19.49
N ASN A 154 24.61 2.66 -18.92
CA ASN A 154 25.03 3.38 -17.72
C ASN A 154 25.06 4.91 -17.88
N LEU A 155 25.13 5.43 -19.11
CA LEU A 155 25.00 6.87 -19.37
C LEU A 155 23.53 7.28 -19.46
N ILE A 156 22.72 6.51 -20.20
CA ILE A 156 21.35 6.88 -20.56
C ILE A 156 20.41 6.79 -19.35
N VAL A 157 20.60 5.84 -18.42
CA VAL A 157 19.78 5.72 -17.20
C VAL A 157 19.87 6.93 -16.24
N GLU A 158 20.93 7.73 -16.38
CA GLU A 158 21.20 8.95 -15.60
C GLU A 158 20.66 10.22 -16.28
N GLU A 159 20.23 10.14 -17.55
CA GLU A 159 19.65 11.27 -18.29
C GLU A 159 18.22 11.55 -17.81
N ASP A 160 17.83 12.83 -17.81
CA ASP A 160 16.46 13.24 -17.51
C ASP A 160 15.53 12.88 -18.68
N ALA A 161 14.32 12.42 -18.39
CA ALA A 161 13.31 12.11 -19.41
C ALA A 161 12.44 13.34 -19.73
N GLU A 162 12.22 13.60 -21.02
CA GLU A 162 11.34 14.65 -21.51
C GLU A 162 9.84 14.29 -21.29
N CYS A 163 9.54 13.00 -21.23
CA CYS A 163 8.22 12.47 -20.92
C CYS A 163 8.28 11.20 -20.06
N ASN A 164 7.25 11.00 -19.25
CA ASN A 164 6.96 9.75 -18.58
C ASN A 164 6.03 8.90 -19.44
N VAL A 165 6.14 7.58 -19.34
CA VAL A 165 5.29 6.61 -20.05
C VAL A 165 4.77 5.59 -19.03
N ALA A 166 3.48 5.29 -19.06
CA ALA A 166 2.89 4.18 -18.31
C ALA A 166 1.68 3.64 -19.05
N GLY A 167 1.21 2.44 -18.68
CA GLY A 167 0.02 1.88 -19.28
C GLY A 167 -0.36 0.52 -18.74
N ARG A 168 -1.42 -0.02 -19.31
CA ARG A 168 -1.93 -1.36 -19.01
C ARG A 168 -2.29 -2.11 -20.29
N VAL A 169 -2.26 -3.42 -20.21
CA VAL A 169 -2.81 -4.34 -21.21
C VAL A 169 -3.89 -5.15 -20.53
N VAL A 170 -5.09 -5.18 -21.10
CA VAL A 170 -6.16 -6.08 -20.67
C VAL A 170 -6.30 -7.17 -21.73
N ILE A 171 -6.14 -8.44 -21.36
CA ILE A 171 -6.24 -9.57 -22.30
C ILE A 171 -7.48 -10.40 -22.00
N ASP A 172 -8.41 -10.46 -22.96
CA ASP A 172 -9.44 -11.50 -23.01
C ASP A 172 -8.78 -12.79 -23.51
N TYR A 173 -8.69 -13.79 -22.64
CA TYR A 173 -8.05 -15.08 -22.93
C TYR A 173 -8.86 -15.94 -23.92
N GLU A 174 -10.19 -15.87 -23.85
CA GLU A 174 -11.11 -16.66 -24.69
C GLU A 174 -11.19 -16.06 -26.10
N ALA A 175 -11.30 -14.74 -26.22
CA ALA A 175 -11.25 -14.05 -27.51
C ALA A 175 -9.82 -13.89 -28.06
N ARG A 176 -8.79 -14.23 -27.25
CA ARG A 176 -7.37 -13.94 -27.51
C ARG A 176 -7.14 -12.48 -27.92
N LYS A 177 -7.66 -11.52 -27.17
CA LYS A 177 -7.67 -10.11 -27.58
C LYS A 177 -7.09 -9.20 -26.50
N ALA A 178 -6.04 -8.45 -26.86
CA ALA A 178 -5.46 -7.42 -26.02
C ALA A 178 -6.13 -6.06 -26.26
N THR A 179 -6.44 -5.34 -25.19
CA THR A 179 -6.74 -3.91 -25.17
C THR A 179 -5.62 -3.20 -24.44
N VAL A 180 -4.76 -2.51 -25.18
CA VAL A 180 -3.59 -1.79 -24.62
C VAL A 180 -3.94 -0.33 -24.46
N THR A 181 -3.82 0.23 -23.26
CA THR A 181 -3.96 1.68 -23.02
C THR A 181 -2.67 2.25 -22.47
N VAL A 182 -2.11 3.24 -23.15
CA VAL A 182 -0.87 3.93 -22.78
C VAL A 182 -1.14 5.40 -22.53
N GLU A 183 -0.57 5.92 -21.45
CA GLU A 183 -0.52 7.33 -21.10
C GLU A 183 0.92 7.85 -21.20
N VAL A 184 1.07 9.04 -21.78
CA VAL A 184 2.33 9.77 -21.89
C VAL A 184 2.12 11.15 -21.28
N TYR A 185 3.00 11.55 -20.36
CA TYR A 185 2.98 12.89 -19.76
C TYR A 185 4.33 13.58 -19.96
N TYR A 186 4.31 14.79 -20.50
CA TYR A 186 5.53 15.56 -20.80
C TYR A 186 5.97 16.38 -19.59
N THR A 187 7.09 15.97 -18.99
CA THR A 187 7.77 16.63 -17.87
C THR A 187 8.73 17.73 -18.32
N ALA A 188 9.06 17.76 -19.61
CA ALA A 188 9.74 18.87 -20.29
C ALA A 188 9.23 19.01 -21.73
N ASN A 189 9.70 20.03 -22.46
CA ASN A 189 9.41 20.16 -23.88
C ASN A 189 10.31 19.22 -24.71
N SER A 190 9.72 18.46 -25.64
CA SER A 190 10.45 17.75 -26.68
C SER A 190 11.08 18.70 -27.69
N ASN A 191 12.13 18.27 -28.41
CA ASN A 191 12.73 19.05 -29.49
C ASN A 191 11.97 18.95 -30.82
N ALA A 192 10.90 18.16 -30.88
CA ALA A 192 10.07 17.96 -32.07
C ALA A 192 8.58 18.21 -31.80
N ASP A 193 7.89 18.82 -32.77
CA ASP A 193 6.45 19.16 -32.70
C ASP A 193 5.53 17.92 -32.61
N GLU A 194 6.04 16.76 -33.04
CA GLU A 194 5.41 15.44 -32.92
C GLU A 194 6.47 14.43 -32.45
N ASN A 195 6.08 13.52 -31.57
CA ASN A 195 6.86 12.33 -31.23
C ASN A 195 6.05 11.08 -31.59
N TYR A 196 6.63 9.90 -31.41
CA TYR A 196 6.04 8.65 -31.90
C TYR A 196 5.96 7.63 -30.77
N LEU A 197 4.74 7.27 -30.38
CA LEU A 197 4.48 6.19 -29.41
C LEU A 197 4.60 4.85 -30.12
N ASN A 198 5.51 4.00 -29.65
CA ASN A 198 5.68 2.62 -30.09
C ASN A 198 5.15 1.70 -28.97
N VAL A 199 4.46 0.62 -29.34
CA VAL A 199 4.06 -0.43 -28.39
C VAL A 199 4.41 -1.79 -29.01
N PHE A 200 5.31 -2.53 -28.38
CA PHE A 200 5.80 -3.82 -28.86
C PHE A 200 5.32 -4.96 -27.97
N MET A 201 4.95 -6.09 -28.59
CA MET A 201 4.62 -7.34 -27.92
C MET A 201 5.84 -8.28 -27.98
N LEU A 202 6.30 -8.74 -26.82
CA LEU A 202 7.38 -9.69 -26.65
C LEU A 202 6.83 -11.02 -26.13
N GLN A 203 7.62 -12.09 -26.20
CA GLN A 203 7.29 -13.34 -25.51
C GLN A 203 8.52 -14.02 -24.91
N ASP A 204 8.34 -14.51 -23.69
CA ASP A 204 9.28 -15.34 -22.94
C ASP A 204 9.12 -16.84 -23.22
N ASN A 205 10.02 -17.63 -22.61
CA ASN A 205 9.95 -19.10 -22.52
C ASN A 205 9.77 -19.83 -23.87
N ILE A 206 10.24 -19.27 -24.99
CA ILE A 206 10.22 -19.96 -26.29
C ILE A 206 11.39 -20.94 -26.34
N ILE A 207 11.09 -22.23 -26.15
CA ILE A 207 12.11 -23.29 -26.16
C ILE A 207 12.47 -23.67 -27.60
N ALA A 208 13.71 -23.40 -28.01
CA ALA A 208 14.16 -23.65 -29.38
C ALA A 208 15.67 -23.98 -29.47
N TYR A 209 16.14 -24.21 -30.70
CA TYR A 209 17.57 -24.27 -30.98
C TYR A 209 18.23 -22.88 -30.85
N GLN A 210 19.46 -22.83 -30.34
CA GLN A 210 20.35 -21.67 -30.39
C GLN A 210 21.78 -22.16 -30.63
N SER A 211 22.49 -21.53 -31.57
CA SER A 211 23.92 -21.72 -31.78
C SER A 211 24.71 -20.99 -30.70
N GLY A 212 25.74 -21.62 -30.13
CA GLY A 212 26.53 -21.04 -29.03
C GLY A 212 25.80 -20.94 -27.69
N ALA A 213 24.72 -21.71 -27.50
CA ALA A 213 23.91 -21.71 -26.28
C ALA A 213 24.72 -21.97 -24.99
N ASP A 214 25.87 -22.65 -25.10
CA ASP A 214 26.83 -22.89 -24.01
C ASP A 214 27.46 -21.62 -23.42
N GLN A 215 27.39 -20.48 -24.13
CA GLN A 215 27.81 -19.18 -23.60
C GLN A 215 26.82 -18.61 -22.56
N ASN A 216 25.57 -19.06 -22.57
CA ASN A 216 24.54 -18.66 -21.62
C ASN A 216 23.85 -19.91 -21.04
N PRO A 217 24.54 -20.65 -20.16
CA PRO A 217 24.06 -21.93 -19.64
C PRO A 217 22.82 -21.78 -18.76
N ASP A 218 22.60 -20.59 -18.20
CA ASP A 218 21.48 -20.27 -17.31
C ASP A 218 20.13 -20.33 -18.06
N GLN A 219 20.15 -20.13 -19.38
CA GLN A 219 19.01 -20.29 -20.29
C GLN A 219 18.89 -21.69 -20.93
N MET A 220 19.69 -22.68 -20.50
CA MET A 220 19.55 -24.06 -20.99
C MET A 220 18.43 -24.80 -20.25
N TYR A 221 17.40 -25.21 -20.98
CA TYR A 221 16.24 -25.93 -20.45
C TYR A 221 15.98 -27.22 -21.24
N ASN A 222 16.01 -28.37 -20.55
CA ASN A 222 15.80 -29.70 -21.14
C ASN A 222 16.64 -30.00 -22.40
N GLY A 223 17.87 -29.46 -22.47
CA GLY A 223 18.79 -29.65 -23.61
C GLY A 223 18.53 -28.74 -24.80
N GLN A 224 17.60 -27.79 -24.69
CA GLN A 224 17.36 -26.71 -25.66
C GLN A 224 17.60 -25.35 -25.00
N TYR A 225 17.58 -24.29 -25.79
CA TYR A 225 17.75 -22.92 -25.30
C TYR A 225 16.38 -22.28 -25.08
N ARG A 226 16.22 -21.63 -23.92
CA ARG A 226 15.05 -20.82 -23.57
C ARG A 226 15.28 -19.40 -24.09
N HIS A 227 14.52 -19.00 -25.08
CA HIS A 227 14.51 -17.62 -25.56
C HIS A 227 13.56 -16.77 -24.72
N MET A 228 14.06 -15.63 -24.25
CA MET A 228 13.35 -14.63 -23.47
C MET A 228 13.23 -13.33 -24.27
N HIS A 229 12.30 -12.46 -23.90
CA HIS A 229 12.03 -11.13 -24.45
C HIS A 229 11.99 -11.09 -25.98
N ALA A 230 11.55 -12.19 -26.61
CA ALA A 230 11.61 -12.35 -28.06
C ALA A 230 10.54 -11.46 -28.72
N PHE A 231 10.97 -10.49 -29.53
CA PHE A 231 10.05 -9.59 -30.22
C PHE A 231 9.09 -10.36 -31.13
N ARG A 232 7.78 -10.20 -30.93
CA ARG A 232 6.73 -10.93 -31.66
C ARG A 232 5.94 -10.05 -32.63
N ASP A 233 5.60 -8.82 -32.27
CA ASP A 233 4.90 -7.89 -33.18
C ASP A 233 4.94 -6.44 -32.67
N ALA A 234 4.71 -5.47 -33.56
CA ALA A 234 4.36 -4.11 -33.17
C ALA A 234 2.83 -3.95 -33.11
N ILE A 235 2.32 -3.46 -31.98
CA ILE A 235 0.88 -3.16 -31.77
C ILE A 235 0.51 -1.83 -32.42
N THR A 236 1.45 -0.88 -32.38
CA THR A 236 1.46 0.34 -33.20
C THR A 236 2.05 0.03 -34.59
N PRO A 237 1.97 0.94 -35.58
CA PRO A 237 2.87 0.87 -36.74
C PRO A 237 4.34 0.70 -36.31
N THR A 238 5.16 0.05 -37.15
CA THR A 238 6.57 -0.31 -36.90
C THR A 238 7.44 0.80 -36.26
N TRP A 239 7.13 2.05 -36.59
CA TRP A 239 7.88 3.25 -36.21
C TRP A 239 7.10 4.19 -35.29
N GLY A 240 6.04 3.67 -34.68
CA GLY A 240 5.15 4.35 -33.75
C GLY A 240 4.06 5.20 -34.40
N ASP A 241 3.04 5.51 -33.61
CA ASP A 241 1.99 6.47 -33.94
C ASP A 241 2.36 7.87 -33.49
N ALA A 242 2.07 8.87 -34.33
CA ALA A 242 2.27 10.27 -33.98
C ALA A 242 1.43 10.67 -32.74
N ILE A 243 2.10 11.35 -31.81
CA ILE A 243 1.55 11.97 -30.61
C ILE A 243 1.96 13.44 -30.53
N SER A 244 1.00 14.27 -30.14
CA SER A 244 1.14 15.71 -29.91
C SER A 244 -0.03 16.19 -29.02
N PRO A 245 0.10 17.31 -28.29
CA PRO A 245 1.29 18.16 -28.16
C PRO A 245 2.42 17.50 -27.35
N THR A 246 3.65 17.94 -27.62
CA THR A 246 4.91 17.44 -27.04
C THR A 246 5.58 18.43 -26.08
N THR A 247 4.81 19.41 -25.59
CA THR A 247 5.27 20.47 -24.68
C THR A 247 5.09 20.08 -23.21
N GLU A 248 5.87 20.69 -22.32
CA GLU A 248 5.74 20.49 -20.86
C GLU A 248 4.29 20.65 -20.36
N GLY A 249 3.84 19.73 -19.51
CA GLY A 249 2.47 19.64 -19.00
C GLY A 249 1.46 18.99 -19.96
N SER A 250 1.88 18.52 -21.14
CA SER A 250 1.00 17.80 -22.07
C SER A 250 0.75 16.37 -21.61
N PHE A 251 -0.50 15.92 -21.74
CA PHE A 251 -0.94 14.56 -21.44
C PHE A 251 -1.60 13.95 -22.67
N VAL A 252 -1.18 12.74 -23.05
CA VAL A 252 -1.69 12.00 -24.20
C VAL A 252 -2.05 10.58 -23.78
N THR A 253 -3.28 10.15 -24.09
CA THR A 253 -3.71 8.74 -23.94
C THR A 253 -3.97 8.13 -25.31
N LYS A 254 -3.54 6.89 -25.51
CA LYS A 254 -3.87 6.08 -26.69
C LYS A 254 -4.37 4.71 -26.23
N THR A 255 -5.40 4.20 -26.91
CA THR A 255 -5.92 2.85 -26.69
C THR A 255 -5.91 2.09 -28.01
N TYR A 256 -5.40 0.86 -27.96
CA TYR A 256 -5.25 -0.07 -29.08
C TYR A 256 -6.00 -1.35 -28.77
N THR A 257 -6.59 -1.96 -29.79
CA THR A 257 -7.12 -3.33 -29.70
C THR A 257 -6.37 -4.22 -30.68
N TYR A 258 -5.83 -5.33 -30.20
CA TYR A 258 -5.00 -6.24 -30.98
C TYR A 258 -5.47 -7.68 -30.80
N ASP A 259 -5.70 -8.38 -31.90
CA ASP A 259 -6.11 -9.79 -31.91
C ASP A 259 -4.85 -10.66 -31.85
N ILE A 260 -4.61 -11.33 -30.72
CA ILE A 260 -3.39 -12.10 -30.45
C ILE A 260 -3.42 -13.40 -31.26
N PRO A 261 -2.60 -13.54 -32.32
CA PRO A 261 -2.63 -14.72 -33.19
C PRO A 261 -2.24 -15.98 -32.39
N GLU A 262 -2.68 -17.17 -32.82
CA GLU A 262 -2.25 -18.42 -32.18
C GLU A 262 -0.75 -18.71 -32.38
N LYS A 263 -0.18 -18.23 -33.50
CA LYS A 263 1.21 -18.48 -33.93
C LYS A 263 1.81 -17.26 -34.62
N ILE A 264 3.08 -17.00 -34.33
CA ILE A 264 3.92 -16.06 -35.11
C ILE A 264 5.21 -16.78 -35.46
N GLY A 265 5.54 -16.83 -36.76
CA GLY A 265 6.65 -17.63 -37.27
C GLY A 265 6.39 -19.13 -37.09
N SER A 266 7.35 -19.84 -36.49
CA SER A 266 7.24 -21.28 -36.17
C SER A 266 6.62 -21.58 -34.81
N PHE A 267 6.34 -20.57 -33.99
CA PHE A 267 6.08 -20.74 -32.55
C PHE A 267 4.68 -20.29 -32.13
N ASP A 268 4.07 -21.08 -31.25
CA ASP A 268 2.83 -20.74 -30.58
C ASP A 268 2.98 -19.42 -29.80
N VAL A 269 1.91 -18.64 -29.76
CA VAL A 269 1.82 -17.43 -28.93
C VAL A 269 1.08 -17.78 -27.65
N LYS A 270 1.82 -17.90 -26.56
CA LYS A 270 1.28 -18.26 -25.25
C LYS A 270 1.04 -16.98 -24.46
N ILE A 271 -0.21 -16.74 -24.05
CA ILE A 271 -0.61 -15.48 -23.43
C ILE A 271 0.11 -15.27 -22.09
N ASP A 272 0.25 -16.32 -21.29
CA ASP A 272 0.96 -16.27 -19.99
C ASP A 272 2.48 -16.05 -20.09
N ASP A 273 3.06 -16.16 -21.30
CA ASP A 273 4.47 -15.83 -21.56
C ASP A 273 4.63 -14.46 -22.25
N LEU A 274 3.56 -13.67 -22.44
CA LEU A 274 3.63 -12.37 -23.13
C LEU A 274 4.12 -11.23 -22.21
N GLN A 275 4.84 -10.28 -22.82
CA GLN A 275 5.19 -8.98 -22.25
C GLN A 275 4.83 -7.88 -23.26
N PHE A 276 4.57 -6.67 -22.78
CA PHE A 276 4.31 -5.51 -23.63
C PHE A 276 5.13 -4.33 -23.15
N ILE A 277 5.84 -3.67 -24.07
CA ILE A 277 6.66 -2.51 -23.76
C ILE A 277 6.23 -1.31 -24.61
N ALA A 278 5.98 -0.18 -23.96
CA ALA A 278 5.65 1.08 -24.61
C ALA A 278 6.81 2.06 -24.51
N PHE A 279 7.11 2.78 -25.58
CA PHE A 279 8.18 3.77 -25.58
C PHE A 279 7.94 4.89 -26.59
N VAL A 280 8.42 6.09 -26.28
CA VAL A 280 8.26 7.28 -27.12
C VAL A 280 9.58 7.62 -27.79
N THR A 281 9.59 7.70 -29.12
CA THR A 281 10.74 8.17 -29.89
C THR A 281 10.55 9.61 -30.38
N GLU A 282 11.60 10.42 -30.29
CA GLU A 282 11.57 11.84 -30.69
C GLU A 282 11.23 12.02 -32.18
N GLN A 283 11.71 11.12 -33.05
CA GLN A 283 11.70 11.27 -34.50
C GLN A 283 11.23 9.99 -35.21
N TYR A 284 10.59 10.16 -36.38
CA TYR A 284 10.11 9.06 -37.22
C TYR A 284 11.25 8.33 -37.98
N GLN A 285 10.92 7.28 -38.72
CA GLN A 285 11.85 6.71 -39.70
C GLN A 285 12.30 7.70 -40.77
N GLY A 286 13.61 7.72 -41.07
CA GLY A 286 14.22 8.55 -42.10
C GLY A 286 15.38 9.41 -41.60
N THR A 287 15.51 9.57 -40.28
CA THR A 287 16.62 10.24 -39.61
C THR A 287 17.70 9.23 -39.19
N ALA A 288 18.93 9.71 -38.97
CA ALA A 288 20.06 8.86 -38.58
C ALA A 288 19.85 8.25 -37.17
N THR A 289 19.48 9.08 -36.20
CA THR A 289 19.12 8.67 -34.83
C THR A 289 17.65 8.95 -34.58
N ARG A 290 17.04 8.21 -33.64
CA ARG A 290 15.60 8.32 -33.31
C ARG A 290 15.38 8.20 -31.80
N PRO A 291 15.99 9.09 -30.98
CA PRO A 291 16.16 8.85 -29.55
C PRO A 291 14.86 8.45 -28.86
N VAL A 292 14.91 7.39 -28.06
CA VAL A 292 13.84 7.01 -27.14
C VAL A 292 13.89 7.98 -25.96
N LEU A 293 12.87 8.82 -25.84
CA LEU A 293 12.74 9.83 -24.79
C LEU A 293 12.48 9.16 -23.44
N ASN A 294 11.62 8.15 -23.42
CA ASN A 294 11.42 7.23 -22.29
C ASN A 294 10.67 5.95 -22.71
N ALA A 295 10.68 4.94 -21.86
CA ALA A 295 10.06 3.63 -22.06
C ALA A 295 9.45 3.09 -20.76
N ASN A 296 8.48 2.18 -20.84
CA ASN A 296 7.97 1.44 -19.70
C ASN A 296 7.37 0.09 -20.14
N GLU A 297 7.58 -0.96 -19.35
CA GLU A 297 6.82 -2.20 -19.46
C GLU A 297 5.37 -1.97 -18.96
N LEU A 298 4.41 -2.68 -19.55
CA LEU A 298 2.99 -2.48 -19.29
C LEU A 298 2.43 -3.60 -18.44
N ASN A 299 1.74 -3.23 -17.36
CA ASN A 299 1.04 -4.18 -16.50
C ASN A 299 -0.03 -4.95 -17.29
N ILE A 300 0.01 -6.28 -17.26
CA ILE A 300 -0.94 -7.15 -17.94
C ILE A 300 -2.00 -7.61 -16.93
N PHE A 301 -3.26 -7.36 -17.26
CA PHE A 301 -4.43 -7.82 -16.54
C PHE A 301 -5.18 -8.84 -17.42
N LYS A 302 -5.63 -9.94 -16.80
CA LYS A 302 -6.46 -10.93 -17.47
C LYS A 302 -7.91 -10.48 -17.30
N THR A 303 -8.69 -10.40 -18.37
CA THR A 303 -10.15 -10.24 -18.25
C THR A 303 -10.82 -11.54 -18.67
N THR A 304 -11.89 -11.87 -17.99
CA THR A 304 -12.88 -12.84 -18.48
C THR A 304 -14.02 -12.05 -19.15
N ASN A 305 -14.90 -12.72 -19.89
CA ASN A 305 -16.15 -12.11 -20.37
C ASN A 305 -17.23 -12.05 -19.25
N GLN A 306 -16.81 -11.75 -18.01
CA GLN A 306 -17.69 -11.62 -16.85
C GLN A 306 -17.73 -10.16 -16.39
N ASP A 307 -18.94 -9.68 -16.10
CA ASP A 307 -19.15 -8.28 -15.74
C ASP A 307 -18.47 -7.95 -14.40
N LEU A 308 -18.54 -8.84 -13.41
CA LEU A 308 -17.89 -8.68 -12.10
C LEU A 308 -16.88 -9.80 -11.88
N TYR A 309 -15.61 -9.45 -11.68
CA TYR A 309 -14.53 -10.42 -11.50
C TYR A 309 -13.44 -9.87 -10.58
N PRO A 310 -13.63 -9.88 -9.26
CA PRO A 310 -12.56 -9.55 -8.32
C PRO A 310 -11.51 -10.66 -8.31
N GLU A 311 -10.23 -10.28 -8.31
CA GLU A 311 -9.08 -11.17 -8.26
C GLU A 311 -8.14 -10.75 -7.11
N ILE A 312 -7.75 -11.69 -6.25
CA ILE A 312 -6.83 -11.48 -5.13
C ILE A 312 -5.40 -11.47 -5.69
N VAL A 313 -4.81 -10.27 -5.78
CA VAL A 313 -3.45 -10.07 -6.29
C VAL A 313 -2.39 -10.48 -5.25
N SER A 314 -2.66 -10.24 -3.96
CA SER A 314 -1.80 -10.67 -2.86
C SER A 314 -2.49 -10.53 -1.50
N LEU A 315 -2.00 -11.32 -0.53
CA LEU A 315 -2.30 -11.20 0.89
C LEU A 315 -1.04 -10.74 1.62
N ASN A 316 -1.16 -9.75 2.51
CA ASN A 316 -0.08 -9.28 3.37
C ASN A 316 -0.55 -9.17 4.82
N SER A 317 0.37 -9.29 5.79
CA SER A 317 0.08 -8.98 7.20
C SER A 317 0.57 -7.58 7.53
N SER A 318 -0.33 -6.73 8.03
CA SER A 318 0.02 -5.37 8.48
C SER A 318 0.98 -5.36 9.68
N SER A 319 1.14 -6.49 10.37
CA SER A 319 1.94 -6.62 11.60
C SER A 319 2.83 -7.86 11.56
N LYS A 320 4.14 -7.68 11.76
CA LYS A 320 5.13 -8.76 11.92
C LYS A 320 5.15 -9.33 13.35
N PHE A 321 4.74 -8.56 14.36
CA PHE A 321 4.41 -9.05 15.71
C PHE A 321 3.23 -8.28 16.30
N SER A 322 2.54 -8.87 17.28
CA SER A 322 1.39 -8.28 17.98
C SER A 322 1.16 -8.95 19.32
N CYS A 323 0.63 -8.21 20.30
CA CYS A 323 0.18 -8.73 21.59
C CYS A 323 -1.31 -9.15 21.51
N SER A 324 -1.68 -9.77 20.40
CA SER A 324 -3.04 -10.12 20.03
C SER A 324 -3.03 -11.28 19.05
N ASN A 325 -3.94 -12.23 19.26
CA ASN A 325 -4.24 -13.31 18.33
C ASN A 325 -5.10 -12.83 17.15
N GLU A 326 -5.78 -11.68 17.26
CA GLU A 326 -6.43 -11.04 16.11
C GLU A 326 -5.35 -10.40 15.23
N LYS A 327 -5.24 -10.87 13.99
CA LYS A 327 -4.34 -10.38 12.93
C LYS A 327 -5.17 -9.64 11.88
N VAL A 328 -4.62 -8.56 11.34
CA VAL A 328 -5.19 -7.83 10.19
C VAL A 328 -4.42 -8.24 8.94
N ILE A 329 -5.17 -8.69 7.94
CA ILE A 329 -4.69 -9.12 6.63
C ILE A 329 -5.10 -8.05 5.63
N GLU A 330 -4.12 -7.50 4.93
CA GLU A 330 -4.28 -6.57 3.82
C GLU A 330 -4.44 -7.39 2.54
N VAL A 331 -5.67 -7.41 2.01
CA VAL A 331 -6.06 -8.12 0.79
C VAL A 331 -6.00 -7.15 -0.38
N SER A 332 -5.02 -7.32 -1.27
CA SER A 332 -4.95 -6.57 -2.52
C SER A 332 -5.90 -7.20 -3.52
N VAL A 333 -6.99 -6.51 -3.88
CA VAL A 333 -8.00 -7.01 -4.83
C VAL A 333 -8.06 -6.10 -6.05
N ILE A 334 -7.90 -6.68 -7.24
CA ILE A 334 -8.16 -6.01 -8.52
C ILE A 334 -9.55 -6.38 -9.03
N ASN A 335 -10.26 -5.45 -9.66
CA ASN A 335 -11.43 -5.76 -10.46
C ASN A 335 -11.02 -6.08 -11.90
N SER A 336 -10.87 -7.36 -12.23
CA SER A 336 -10.57 -7.86 -13.58
C SER A 336 -11.83 -7.98 -14.47
N GLY A 337 -13.00 -7.54 -14.00
CA GLY A 337 -14.27 -7.46 -14.75
C GLY A 337 -14.54 -6.07 -15.35
N SER A 338 -15.62 -5.94 -16.13
CA SER A 338 -15.99 -4.69 -16.82
C SER A 338 -16.88 -3.74 -16.01
N ASP A 339 -17.68 -4.24 -15.07
CA ASP A 339 -18.59 -3.48 -14.21
C ASP A 339 -17.92 -3.14 -12.87
N GLU A 340 -18.38 -2.05 -12.23
CA GLU A 340 -17.82 -1.56 -10.97
C GLU A 340 -18.18 -2.47 -9.78
N ILE A 341 -17.17 -2.86 -9.00
CA ILE A 341 -17.38 -3.60 -7.74
C ILE A 341 -17.59 -2.60 -6.60
N THR A 342 -18.76 -2.66 -5.98
CA THR A 342 -19.15 -1.82 -4.84
C THR A 342 -19.06 -2.55 -3.50
N SER A 343 -19.19 -3.89 -3.49
CA SER A 343 -19.05 -4.69 -2.27
C SER A 343 -18.39 -6.05 -2.53
N LEU A 344 -17.63 -6.51 -1.53
CA LEU A 344 -17.00 -7.82 -1.48
C LEU A 344 -17.29 -8.47 -0.14
N LYS A 345 -17.52 -9.79 -0.15
CA LYS A 345 -17.63 -10.58 1.07
C LYS A 345 -16.51 -11.61 1.11
N PHE A 346 -15.72 -11.52 2.16
CA PHE A 346 -14.64 -12.44 2.46
C PHE A 346 -15.14 -13.49 3.44
N GLU A 347 -14.74 -14.73 3.19
CA GLU A 347 -14.76 -15.84 4.12
C GLU A 347 -13.30 -16.14 4.50
N VAL A 348 -13.01 -16.24 5.80
CA VAL A 348 -11.66 -16.41 6.33
C VAL A 348 -11.64 -17.63 7.25
N THR A 349 -10.80 -18.62 6.92
CA THR A 349 -10.62 -19.87 7.68
C THR A 349 -9.19 -19.96 8.22
N VAL A 350 -8.99 -20.70 9.31
CA VAL A 350 -7.66 -20.95 9.91
C VAL A 350 -7.51 -22.46 10.14
N ASP A 351 -6.52 -23.08 9.51
CA ASP A 351 -6.32 -24.55 9.45
C ASP A 351 -7.59 -25.37 9.08
N ASP A 352 -8.34 -24.98 8.04
CA ASP A 352 -9.61 -25.62 7.61
C ASP A 352 -10.73 -25.69 8.69
N LYS A 353 -10.71 -24.80 9.68
CA LYS A 353 -11.70 -24.74 10.79
C LYS A 353 -12.91 -23.85 10.45
N ASP A 354 -13.70 -23.53 11.47
CA ASP A 354 -14.88 -22.65 11.38
C ASP A 354 -14.54 -21.33 10.69
N ALA A 355 -15.26 -21.06 9.60
CA ALA A 355 -15.08 -19.86 8.79
C ALA A 355 -15.71 -18.62 9.44
N THR A 356 -15.07 -17.47 9.26
CA THR A 356 -15.61 -16.15 9.65
C THR A 356 -15.88 -15.31 8.41
N THR A 357 -17.00 -14.57 8.38
CA THR A 357 -17.37 -13.74 7.23
C THR A 357 -17.25 -12.26 7.53
N GLN A 358 -16.69 -11.51 6.59
CA GLN A 358 -16.46 -10.07 6.67
C GLN A 358 -16.86 -9.40 5.36
N THR A 359 -17.36 -8.17 5.42
CA THR A 359 -17.81 -7.43 4.23
C THR A 359 -17.01 -6.16 4.09
N TRP A 360 -16.49 -5.94 2.88
CA TRP A 360 -15.89 -4.69 2.43
C TRP A 360 -16.87 -3.96 1.51
N GLU A 361 -16.95 -2.64 1.66
CA GLU A 361 -17.82 -1.75 0.91
C GLU A 361 -16.97 -0.60 0.36
N GLY A 362 -17.14 -0.24 -0.91
CA GLY A 362 -16.34 0.80 -1.56
C GLY A 362 -16.64 0.96 -3.05
N SER A 363 -15.60 1.18 -3.85
CA SER A 363 -15.68 1.25 -5.31
C SER A 363 -14.36 0.77 -5.91
N ILE A 364 -14.38 -0.36 -6.61
CA ILE A 364 -13.29 -0.85 -7.46
C ILE A 364 -13.76 -0.75 -8.90
N ALA A 365 -13.38 0.34 -9.57
CA ALA A 365 -13.63 0.49 -11.00
C ALA A 365 -12.86 -0.58 -11.80
N SER A 366 -13.34 -0.88 -13.00
CA SER A 366 -12.73 -1.88 -13.90
C SER A 366 -11.22 -1.66 -14.06
N TYR A 367 -10.46 -2.73 -13.84
CA TYR A 367 -8.99 -2.84 -13.83
C TYR A 367 -8.29 -1.93 -12.81
N GLN A 368 -8.95 -1.54 -11.72
CA GLN A 368 -8.33 -0.86 -10.58
C GLN A 368 -8.14 -1.83 -9.42
N THR A 369 -7.15 -1.55 -8.57
CA THR A 369 -6.84 -2.33 -7.37
C THR A 369 -7.20 -1.55 -6.12
N VAL A 370 -7.66 -2.24 -5.08
CA VAL A 370 -7.86 -1.67 -3.74
C VAL A 370 -7.22 -2.59 -2.69
N MET A 371 -6.82 -2.00 -1.56
CA MET A 371 -6.50 -2.76 -0.35
C MET A 371 -7.77 -2.86 0.51
N ALA A 372 -8.27 -4.08 0.71
CA ALA A 372 -9.28 -4.39 1.72
C ALA A 372 -8.62 -4.93 2.98
N GLU A 373 -9.19 -4.67 4.15
CA GLU A 373 -8.72 -5.25 5.42
C GLU A 373 -9.68 -6.35 5.87
N VAL A 374 -9.15 -7.54 6.19
CA VAL A 374 -9.89 -8.61 6.87
C VAL A 374 -9.14 -9.07 8.10
N LYS A 375 -9.88 -9.59 9.09
CA LYS A 375 -9.33 -10.03 10.37
C LYS A 375 -9.38 -11.55 10.51
N ALA A 376 -8.33 -12.14 11.08
CA ALA A 376 -8.27 -13.56 11.43
C ALA A 376 -7.84 -13.71 12.90
N VAL A 377 -8.47 -14.62 13.65
CA VAL A 377 -8.01 -14.98 15.00
C VAL A 377 -7.08 -16.19 14.90
N VAL A 378 -5.78 -15.92 14.90
CA VAL A 378 -4.70 -16.89 14.73
C VAL A 378 -4.17 -17.34 16.10
N PRO A 379 -4.30 -18.62 16.49
CA PRO A 379 -3.77 -19.15 17.76
C PRO A 379 -2.24 -19.07 17.87
N GLU A 380 -1.69 -19.30 19.07
CA GLU A 380 -0.23 -19.36 19.29
C GLU A 380 0.40 -20.46 18.42
N GLY A 381 1.37 -20.06 17.60
CA GLY A 381 2.00 -20.92 16.59
C GLY A 381 1.94 -20.32 15.19
N GLU A 382 2.40 -21.11 14.22
CA GLU A 382 2.31 -20.85 12.79
C GLU A 382 1.06 -21.56 12.24
N HIS A 383 0.27 -20.84 11.45
CA HIS A 383 -1.03 -21.29 10.95
C HIS A 383 -1.23 -20.87 9.49
N GLU A 384 -1.93 -21.70 8.73
CA GLU A 384 -2.38 -21.36 7.38
C GLU A 384 -3.76 -20.69 7.46
N VAL A 385 -3.90 -19.54 6.80
CA VAL A 385 -5.13 -18.77 6.73
C VAL A 385 -5.54 -18.62 5.27
N GLU A 386 -6.70 -19.19 4.91
CA GLU A 386 -7.31 -18.98 3.61
C GLU A 386 -8.20 -17.73 3.69
N VAL A 387 -8.07 -16.84 2.70
CA VAL A 387 -8.98 -15.72 2.47
C VAL A 387 -9.69 -15.94 1.15
N LYS A 388 -11.01 -16.02 1.21
CA LYS A 388 -11.88 -16.39 0.08
C LYS A 388 -12.91 -15.31 -0.21
N ILE A 389 -13.02 -14.85 -1.45
CA ILE A 389 -14.15 -14.03 -1.91
C ILE A 389 -15.31 -14.97 -2.22
N VAL A 390 -16.43 -14.79 -1.49
CA VAL A 390 -17.65 -15.61 -1.62
C VAL A 390 -18.85 -14.84 -2.18
N GLU A 391 -18.78 -13.50 -2.26
CA GLU A 391 -19.84 -12.65 -2.80
C GLU A 391 -19.24 -11.37 -3.40
N VAL A 392 -19.72 -10.96 -4.58
CA VAL A 392 -19.40 -9.68 -5.22
C VAL A 392 -20.69 -8.97 -5.62
N ASN A 393 -20.91 -7.72 -5.17
CA ASN A 393 -22.15 -6.96 -5.40
C ASN A 393 -23.45 -7.77 -5.12
N HIS A 394 -23.44 -8.63 -4.10
CA HIS A 394 -24.55 -9.53 -3.73
C HIS A 394 -24.86 -10.67 -4.71
N ALA A 395 -23.92 -11.01 -5.60
CA ALA A 395 -23.91 -12.25 -6.38
C ALA A 395 -22.87 -13.23 -5.80
N ASP A 396 -23.17 -14.53 -5.81
CA ASP A 396 -22.24 -15.59 -5.40
C ASP A 396 -20.97 -15.53 -6.26
N PHE A 397 -19.80 -15.63 -5.62
CA PHE A 397 -18.48 -15.70 -6.28
C PHE A 397 -17.62 -16.76 -5.58
N GLU A 398 -16.51 -17.18 -6.20
CA GLU A 398 -15.59 -18.14 -5.59
C GLU A 398 -14.16 -17.94 -6.10
N GLU A 399 -13.33 -17.31 -5.26
CA GLU A 399 -11.89 -17.24 -5.43
C GLU A 399 -11.21 -17.23 -4.06
N SER A 400 -10.08 -17.93 -3.87
CA SER A 400 -9.32 -17.89 -2.62
C SER A 400 -7.81 -17.88 -2.84
N GLU A 401 -7.11 -17.31 -1.85
CA GLU A 401 -5.66 -17.30 -1.74
C GLU A 401 -5.27 -17.58 -0.27
N THR A 402 -4.05 -18.04 -0.03
CA THR A 402 -3.58 -18.48 1.30
C THR A 402 -2.40 -17.67 1.81
N ILE A 403 -2.36 -17.41 3.11
CA ILE A 403 -1.24 -16.76 3.79
C ILE A 403 -0.88 -17.50 5.09
N THR A 404 0.41 -17.73 5.30
CA THR A 404 0.93 -18.24 6.57
C THR A 404 1.08 -17.10 7.57
N LEU A 405 0.41 -17.19 8.72
CA LEU A 405 0.49 -16.21 9.80
C LEU A 405 0.97 -16.85 11.10
N THR A 406 1.76 -16.10 11.87
CA THR A 406 2.32 -16.55 13.15
C THR A 406 1.86 -15.64 14.29
N SER A 407 1.29 -16.24 15.34
CA SER A 407 1.08 -15.55 16.62
C SER A 407 2.13 -16.02 17.62
N GLU A 408 2.96 -15.08 18.05
CA GLU A 408 3.97 -15.31 19.09
C GLU A 408 3.32 -15.23 20.46
N LYS A 409 3.83 -16.02 21.41
CA LYS A 409 3.49 -15.87 22.81
C LYS A 409 4.09 -14.58 23.37
N TRP A 410 3.28 -13.80 24.09
CA TRP A 410 3.75 -12.62 24.82
C TRP A 410 3.77 -12.83 26.34
N ASN A 411 4.59 -12.03 27.01
CA ASN A 411 4.52 -11.82 28.46
C ASN A 411 3.68 -10.56 28.75
N GLU A 412 3.00 -10.50 29.88
CA GLU A 412 2.13 -9.39 30.27
C GLU A 412 2.75 -8.64 31.45
N VAL A 413 2.97 -7.33 31.30
CA VAL A 413 3.35 -6.42 32.38
C VAL A 413 2.16 -5.54 32.71
N LYS A 414 1.90 -5.34 34.00
CA LYS A 414 0.80 -4.53 34.50
C LYS A 414 1.33 -3.24 35.07
N THR A 415 0.70 -2.13 34.68
CA THR A 415 1.10 -0.81 35.14
C THR A 415 -0.12 0.02 35.56
N GLU A 416 -0.03 0.68 36.71
CA GLU A 416 -1.05 1.63 37.20
C GLU A 416 -0.83 3.05 36.66
N THR A 417 0.17 3.25 35.79
CA THR A 417 0.54 4.54 35.20
C THR A 417 0.34 4.54 33.68
N SER A 418 0.44 5.72 33.05
CA SER A 418 0.36 5.88 31.59
C SER A 418 1.59 5.34 30.84
N GLU A 419 2.62 4.90 31.58
CA GLU A 419 3.90 4.41 31.10
C GLU A 419 4.50 3.45 32.13
N GLU A 420 5.37 2.54 31.68
CA GLU A 420 6.08 1.55 32.47
C GLU A 420 7.60 1.68 32.22
N GLU A 421 8.43 1.61 33.26
CA GLU A 421 9.89 1.64 33.10
C GLU A 421 10.45 0.21 33.08
N LEU A 422 10.74 -0.31 31.89
CA LEU A 422 11.45 -1.58 31.74
C LEU A 422 12.95 -1.40 31.97
N THR A 423 13.56 -2.34 32.71
CA THR A 423 15.02 -2.43 32.84
C THR A 423 15.54 -3.65 32.09
N ILE A 424 16.28 -3.43 31.02
CA ILE A 424 16.96 -4.47 30.23
C ILE A 424 18.33 -4.70 30.88
N GLU A 425 18.51 -5.86 31.50
CA GLU A 425 19.80 -6.35 32.01
C GLU A 425 20.39 -7.36 31.03
N LEU A 426 21.59 -7.13 30.53
CA LEU A 426 22.33 -8.12 29.74
C LEU A 426 23.71 -8.35 30.32
N THR A 427 23.96 -9.58 30.77
CA THR A 427 25.30 -10.06 31.14
C THR A 427 25.93 -10.69 29.90
N GLN A 428 26.94 -10.04 29.32
CA GLN A 428 27.72 -10.61 28.22
C GLN A 428 28.69 -11.68 28.74
N ASP A 429 29.09 -12.59 27.86
CA ASP A 429 30.30 -13.39 28.03
C ASP A 429 31.56 -12.59 27.63
N LYS A 430 32.67 -13.30 27.44
CA LYS A 430 33.92 -12.76 26.93
C LYS A 430 33.79 -12.07 25.58
N TYR A 431 32.88 -12.49 24.70
CA TYR A 431 32.80 -12.07 23.30
C TYR A 431 31.62 -11.12 23.01
N GLY A 432 31.30 -10.23 23.95
CA GLY A 432 30.25 -9.20 23.79
C GLY A 432 30.32 -8.34 22.52
N ASN A 433 31.46 -8.33 21.81
CA ASN A 433 31.60 -7.71 20.49
C ASN A 433 30.78 -8.37 19.37
N GLN A 434 30.24 -9.56 19.63
CA GLN A 434 29.43 -10.35 18.71
C GLN A 434 27.94 -10.13 18.96
N ILE A 435 27.60 -9.46 20.07
CA ILE A 435 26.29 -9.45 20.70
C ILE A 435 25.63 -8.09 20.52
N THR A 436 24.43 -8.08 19.97
CA THR A 436 23.58 -6.87 19.90
C THR A 436 22.18 -7.18 20.39
N TRP A 437 21.47 -6.15 20.83
CA TRP A 437 20.05 -6.26 21.15
C TRP A 437 19.30 -4.97 20.86
N GLU A 438 17.99 -5.10 20.68
CA GLU A 438 17.05 -4.00 20.48
C GLU A 438 15.72 -4.28 21.18
N LEU A 439 15.04 -3.23 21.60
CA LEU A 439 13.63 -3.23 22.00
C LEU A 439 12.87 -2.39 20.98
N LEU A 440 11.93 -3.01 20.27
CA LEU A 440 11.11 -2.39 19.24
C LEU A 440 9.70 -2.10 19.77
N ALA A 441 9.13 -0.96 19.41
CA ALA A 441 7.68 -0.70 19.54
C ALA A 441 6.88 -1.42 18.44
N SER A 442 5.55 -1.42 18.54
CA SER A 442 4.66 -2.07 17.57
C SER A 442 4.78 -1.53 16.13
N ASP A 443 5.26 -0.29 15.97
CA ASP A 443 5.56 0.38 14.70
C ASP A 443 6.99 0.11 14.17
N TYR A 444 7.74 -0.80 14.80
CA TYR A 444 9.15 -1.13 14.53
C TYR A 444 10.16 -0.01 14.83
N SER A 445 9.76 1.08 15.50
CA SER A 445 10.72 2.06 16.01
C SER A 445 11.55 1.48 17.15
N VAL A 446 12.85 1.79 17.16
CA VAL A 446 13.78 1.31 18.19
C VAL A 446 13.65 2.19 19.44
N LEU A 447 13.05 1.64 20.50
CA LEU A 447 12.91 2.29 21.80
C LEU A 447 14.22 2.27 22.60
N ALA A 448 14.96 1.18 22.51
CA ALA A 448 16.28 1.01 23.13
C ALA A 448 17.13 -0.01 22.35
N SER A 449 18.44 0.10 22.44
CA SER A 449 19.37 -0.89 21.88
C SER A 449 20.70 -0.91 22.63
N GLY A 450 21.49 -1.96 22.40
CA GLY A 450 22.81 -2.11 23.00
C GLY A 450 23.72 -3.11 22.28
N GLY A 451 25.00 -3.03 22.62
CA GLY A 451 26.06 -3.71 21.89
C GLY A 451 26.39 -3.06 20.53
N PRO A 452 27.38 -3.58 19.78
CA PRO A 452 28.35 -4.59 20.22
C PRO A 452 29.27 -4.04 21.32
N TYR A 453 29.58 -4.88 22.30
CA TYR A 453 30.38 -4.51 23.48
C TYR A 453 31.87 -4.86 23.32
N GLU A 454 32.72 -4.53 24.30
CA GLU A 454 34.15 -4.89 24.25
C GLU A 454 34.40 -6.39 24.56
N ILE A 455 35.52 -6.92 24.04
CA ILE A 455 36.01 -8.26 24.39
C ILE A 455 36.65 -8.23 25.78
N LEU A 456 36.15 -9.06 26.69
CA LEU A 456 36.61 -9.07 28.08
C LEU A 456 37.96 -9.80 28.27
N LYS A 457 38.69 -9.37 29.29
CA LYS A 457 39.98 -9.95 29.68
C LYS A 457 39.79 -11.10 30.67
N GLY A 458 39.59 -12.30 30.12
CA GLY A 458 39.55 -13.55 30.87
C GLY A 458 39.16 -14.71 29.96
N ALA A 459 39.29 -15.94 30.45
CA ALA A 459 38.79 -17.12 29.71
C ALA A 459 37.27 -17.28 29.85
N SER A 460 36.71 -16.82 30.98
CA SER A 460 35.31 -16.98 31.38
C SER A 460 34.81 -15.70 32.07
N ALA A 461 35.20 -14.54 31.52
CA ALA A 461 34.84 -13.23 32.06
C ALA A 461 33.42 -12.86 31.61
N THR A 462 32.70 -12.15 32.47
CA THR A 462 31.37 -11.60 32.19
C THR A 462 31.29 -10.15 32.66
N GLU A 463 30.41 -9.38 32.05
CA GLU A 463 30.11 -7.99 32.43
C GLU A 463 28.62 -7.73 32.22
N THR A 464 27.99 -6.99 33.13
CA THR A 464 26.55 -6.71 33.07
C THR A 464 26.28 -5.27 32.67
N HIS A 465 25.52 -5.12 31.60
CA HIS A 465 24.99 -3.86 31.09
C HIS A 465 23.54 -3.72 31.52
N GLN A 466 23.12 -2.50 31.86
CA GLN A 466 21.74 -2.19 32.21
C GLN A 466 21.28 -0.95 31.44
N VAL A 467 20.11 -1.03 30.81
CA VAL A 467 19.46 0.10 30.14
C VAL A 467 18.01 0.17 30.63
N LYS A 468 17.60 1.36 31.07
CA LYS A 468 16.20 1.67 31.41
C LYS A 468 15.51 2.32 30.22
N VAL A 469 14.28 1.90 29.94
CA VAL A 469 13.47 2.40 28.84
C VAL A 469 12.03 2.53 29.28
N THR A 470 11.45 3.70 29.06
CA THR A 470 10.05 4.00 29.37
C THR A 470 9.20 3.60 28.17
N VAL A 471 8.18 2.77 28.41
CA VAL A 471 7.27 2.24 27.40
C VAL A 471 5.84 2.70 27.73
N PRO A 472 5.08 3.32 26.79
CA PRO A 472 3.70 3.73 27.05
C PRO A 472 2.79 2.56 27.43
N ALA A 473 1.80 2.80 28.29
CA ALA A 473 0.77 1.83 28.57
C ALA A 473 -0.14 1.62 27.35
N GLY A 474 -0.49 0.37 27.05
CA GLY A 474 -1.17 -0.05 25.82
C GLY A 474 -0.22 -0.44 24.67
N GLU A 475 1.09 -0.20 24.81
CA GLU A 475 2.09 -0.58 23.81
C GLU A 475 2.38 -2.09 23.81
N CYS A 476 2.75 -2.60 22.64
CA CYS A 476 3.28 -3.95 22.48
C CYS A 476 4.72 -3.87 21.98
N VAL A 477 5.67 -4.37 22.76
CA VAL A 477 7.10 -4.29 22.44
C VAL A 477 7.71 -5.66 22.16
N LYS A 478 8.73 -5.70 21.30
CA LYS A 478 9.51 -6.91 21.02
C LYS A 478 10.97 -6.67 21.36
N PHE A 479 11.50 -7.45 22.30
CA PHE A 479 12.93 -7.53 22.57
C PHE A 479 13.56 -8.57 21.64
N ILE A 480 14.71 -8.24 21.06
CA ILE A 480 15.49 -9.16 20.24
C ILE A 480 16.95 -9.07 20.66
N VAL A 481 17.59 -10.21 20.91
CA VAL A 481 19.03 -10.34 21.19
C VAL A 481 19.66 -11.29 20.18
N ARG A 482 20.82 -10.90 19.63
CA ARG A 482 21.50 -11.61 18.54
C ARG A 482 22.96 -11.86 18.87
N ASP A 483 23.48 -12.98 18.38
CA ASP A 483 24.90 -13.30 18.34
C ASP A 483 25.36 -13.57 16.89
N SER A 484 26.29 -12.76 16.41
CA SER A 484 26.88 -12.86 15.07
C SER A 484 27.75 -14.11 14.83
N LYS A 485 27.90 -15.01 15.82
CA LYS A 485 28.61 -16.29 15.70
C LYS A 485 27.74 -17.52 15.95
N GLU A 486 26.43 -17.33 16.16
CA GLU A 486 25.43 -18.39 16.32
C GLU A 486 25.70 -19.34 17.50
N ASN A 487 26.42 -18.86 18.53
CA ASN A 487 26.74 -19.59 19.76
C ASN A 487 26.15 -18.95 21.03
N GLY A 488 25.29 -17.94 20.89
CA GLY A 488 24.66 -17.23 22.00
C GLY A 488 25.66 -16.47 22.89
N ILE A 489 25.23 -16.15 24.12
CA ILE A 489 26.00 -15.38 25.10
C ILE A 489 26.48 -16.21 26.30
N CYS A 490 26.52 -17.55 26.21
CA CYS A 490 26.87 -18.36 27.38
C CYS A 490 27.99 -19.39 27.24
N CYS A 491 28.19 -19.96 28.43
CA CYS A 491 28.59 -21.31 28.75
C CYS A 491 30.09 -21.59 28.70
N GLN A 492 30.73 -21.67 27.53
CA GLN A 492 32.17 -21.98 27.49
C GLN A 492 33.07 -20.78 27.84
N PHE A 493 32.63 -19.56 27.49
CA PHE A 493 33.46 -18.35 27.54
C PHE A 493 32.97 -17.31 28.57
N GLY A 494 32.02 -17.70 29.42
CA GLY A 494 31.38 -16.87 30.45
C GLY A 494 29.90 -17.23 30.56
N GLU A 495 29.34 -17.19 31.76
CA GLU A 495 27.91 -17.47 31.99
C GLU A 495 27.08 -16.18 31.78
N GLY A 496 27.04 -15.71 30.53
CA GLY A 496 26.18 -14.59 30.15
C GLY A 496 24.71 -14.98 30.06
N ASN A 497 23.84 -14.00 30.20
CA ASN A 497 22.38 -14.13 30.30
C ASN A 497 21.72 -12.77 30.01
N TYR A 498 20.41 -12.74 29.83
CA TYR A 498 19.64 -11.50 29.74
C TYR A 498 18.33 -11.59 30.52
N ARG A 499 17.87 -10.45 31.03
CA ARG A 499 16.65 -10.30 31.82
C ARG A 499 15.97 -8.98 31.43
N ILE A 500 14.64 -8.96 31.43
CA ILE A 500 13.87 -7.72 31.31
C ILE A 500 13.02 -7.65 32.56
N LEU A 501 13.21 -6.56 33.33
CA LEU A 501 12.52 -6.32 34.57
C LEU A 501 11.45 -5.24 34.39
N ASP A 502 10.34 -5.37 35.12
CA ASP A 502 9.39 -4.27 35.33
C ASP A 502 9.95 -3.22 36.30
N SER A 503 9.17 -2.16 36.56
CA SER A 503 9.54 -1.07 37.47
C SER A 503 9.62 -1.49 38.95
N GLU A 504 9.00 -2.61 39.34
CA GLU A 504 9.14 -3.22 40.67
C GLU A 504 10.41 -4.07 40.81
N GLY A 505 11.02 -4.47 39.69
CA GLY A 505 12.20 -5.34 39.62
C GLY A 505 11.90 -6.83 39.46
N ASN A 506 10.64 -7.21 39.16
CA ASN A 506 10.29 -8.58 38.81
C ASN A 506 10.74 -8.88 37.37
N ALA A 507 11.22 -10.10 37.11
CA ALA A 507 11.61 -10.48 35.77
C ALA A 507 10.40 -10.93 34.93
N VAL A 508 10.21 -10.23 33.81
CA VAL A 508 9.18 -10.46 32.79
C VAL A 508 9.70 -11.43 31.72
N VAL A 509 11.00 -11.34 31.42
CA VAL A 509 11.74 -12.21 30.51
C VAL A 509 13.06 -12.59 31.18
N GLU A 510 13.43 -13.87 31.11
CA GLU A 510 14.76 -14.36 31.51
C GLU A 510 15.28 -15.36 30.47
N GLY A 511 16.51 -15.15 30.00
CA GLY A 511 17.18 -16.02 29.05
C GLY A 511 18.58 -16.41 29.53
N ALA A 512 18.83 -17.72 29.62
CA ALA A 512 20.08 -18.30 30.12
C ALA A 512 21.28 -18.18 29.14
N GLY A 513 21.10 -17.51 28.01
CA GLY A 513 22.15 -17.15 27.05
C GLY A 513 22.46 -18.19 25.95
N ASP A 514 22.03 -19.44 26.10
CA ASP A 514 22.10 -20.47 25.04
C ASP A 514 20.93 -20.30 24.05
N PHE A 515 21.09 -19.42 23.07
CA PHE A 515 20.08 -19.13 22.04
C PHE A 515 20.56 -19.25 20.58
N GLY A 516 21.81 -19.69 20.37
CA GLY A 516 22.40 -19.74 19.03
C GLY A 516 22.51 -18.35 18.40
N ALA A 517 21.81 -18.12 17.28
CA ALA A 517 21.89 -16.87 16.51
C ALA A 517 21.04 -15.73 17.08
N GLU A 518 19.82 -16.02 17.54
CA GLU A 518 18.84 -15.02 17.98
C GLU A 518 17.88 -15.61 19.02
N ALA A 519 17.47 -14.78 19.99
CA ALA A 519 16.23 -14.98 20.74
C ALA A 519 15.40 -13.70 20.70
N SER A 520 14.08 -13.83 20.65
CA SER A 520 13.15 -12.71 20.78
C SER A 520 11.99 -13.01 21.71
N HIS A 521 11.43 -11.96 22.30
CA HIS A 521 10.33 -12.03 23.28
C HIS A 521 9.39 -10.85 23.07
N VAL A 522 8.08 -11.13 23.01
CA VAL A 522 7.04 -10.09 22.94
C VAL A 522 6.53 -9.77 24.35
N ILE A 523 6.27 -8.50 24.63
CA ILE A 523 5.79 -8.01 25.92
C ILE A 523 4.64 -7.02 25.69
N SER A 524 3.51 -7.26 26.36
CA SER A 524 2.38 -6.34 26.39
C SER A 524 2.42 -5.49 27.66
N ILE A 525 2.35 -4.16 27.52
CA ILE A 525 2.22 -3.25 28.66
C ILE A 525 0.74 -2.94 28.85
N VAL A 526 0.09 -3.61 29.80
CA VAL A 526 -1.34 -3.49 30.06
C VAL A 526 -1.58 -2.51 31.20
N SER A 527 -2.32 -1.43 30.93
CA SER A 527 -2.80 -0.55 32.01
C SER A 527 -3.80 -1.30 32.89
N THR A 528 -3.57 -1.31 34.20
CA THR A 528 -4.52 -1.85 35.18
C THR A 528 -5.56 -0.83 35.67
N GLU A 529 -5.57 0.40 35.13
CA GLU A 529 -6.63 1.39 35.40
C GLU A 529 -8.03 0.91 34.98
N ASP A 530 -8.15 -0.20 34.22
CA ASP A 530 -9.41 -0.79 33.74
C ASP A 530 -9.73 -2.23 34.25
N VAL A 531 -9.19 -2.68 35.41
CA VAL A 531 -9.74 -3.88 36.10
C VAL A 531 -9.91 -3.73 37.62
N ALA A 532 -9.89 -2.52 38.16
CA ALA A 532 -10.50 -2.22 39.45
C ALA A 532 -11.97 -1.81 39.23
N SER A 533 -12.88 -2.23 40.12
CA SER A 533 -14.29 -1.82 40.05
C SER A 533 -14.41 -0.30 39.98
N VAL A 534 -15.04 0.23 38.92
CA VAL A 534 -15.09 1.66 38.57
C VAL A 534 -15.55 2.55 39.74
N GLU A 535 -14.61 2.95 40.61
CA GLU A 535 -14.74 4.12 41.47
C GLU A 535 -14.49 5.33 40.59
N TYR A 536 -15.60 5.81 39.99
CA TYR A 536 -15.66 7.01 39.16
C TYR A 536 -14.82 8.15 39.74
N ASN A 537 -13.67 8.43 39.13
CA ASN A 537 -13.01 9.72 39.33
C ASN A 537 -13.89 10.80 38.72
N LYS A 538 -14.41 11.64 39.63
CA LYS A 538 -15.59 12.49 39.50
C LYS A 538 -15.47 13.57 38.42
N SER A 539 -15.81 13.26 37.17
CA SER A 539 -16.36 14.26 36.25
C SER A 539 -17.77 14.63 36.71
N SER A 540 -18.11 15.92 36.65
CA SER A 540 -19.20 16.53 37.43
C SER A 540 -20.64 16.26 36.94
N LEU A 541 -20.88 15.17 36.21
CA LEU A 541 -22.22 14.82 35.69
C LEU A 541 -23.06 14.11 36.77
N GLU A 542 -23.88 14.87 37.49
CA GLU A 542 -24.90 14.33 38.40
C GLU A 542 -26.26 14.27 37.68
N VAL A 543 -26.98 13.14 37.83
CA VAL A 543 -28.24 12.86 37.11
C VAL A 543 -29.25 12.18 38.04
N TRP A 544 -30.38 12.82 38.33
CA TRP A 544 -31.36 12.32 39.30
C TRP A 544 -32.81 12.82 39.08
N PRO A 545 -33.84 12.09 39.53
CA PRO A 545 -33.79 10.70 39.98
C PRO A 545 -33.44 9.77 38.80
N ASN A 546 -32.76 8.67 39.08
CA ASN A 546 -32.44 7.65 38.08
C ASN A 546 -32.45 6.28 38.77
N PRO A 547 -33.46 5.43 38.58
CA PRO A 547 -34.56 5.56 37.60
C PRO A 547 -35.49 6.76 37.79
N THR A 548 -36.17 7.17 36.72
CA THR A 548 -37.25 8.16 36.73
C THR A 548 -38.44 7.67 35.92
N ASN A 549 -39.64 8.20 36.21
CA ASN A 549 -40.85 7.92 35.42
C ASN A 549 -41.24 9.15 34.57
N ASP A 550 -40.90 10.35 35.05
CA ASP A 550 -41.39 11.62 34.49
C ASP A 550 -40.23 12.55 34.11
N ASN A 551 -39.48 13.07 35.09
CA ASN A 551 -38.49 14.12 34.89
C ASN A 551 -37.09 13.71 35.34
N LEU A 552 -36.07 14.18 34.64
CA LEU A 552 -34.66 13.92 34.92
C LEU A 552 -33.90 15.25 35.09
N ASN A 553 -33.33 15.51 36.26
CA ASN A 553 -32.38 16.59 36.46
C ASN A 553 -31.01 16.13 35.97
N ILE A 554 -30.29 17.05 35.33
CA ILE A 554 -28.93 16.87 34.83
C ILE A 554 -28.12 18.09 35.27
N GLU A 555 -27.06 17.88 36.04
CA GLU A 555 -26.11 18.91 36.44
C GLU A 555 -24.71 18.52 35.94
N ALA A 556 -24.07 19.43 35.20
CA ALA A 556 -22.68 19.33 34.73
C ALA A 556 -22.22 20.72 34.28
N LYS A 557 -20.95 21.09 34.49
CA LYS A 557 -20.45 22.41 34.09
C LYS A 557 -20.47 22.65 32.59
N SER A 558 -20.79 23.88 32.17
CA SER A 558 -20.69 24.36 30.79
C SER A 558 -21.32 23.40 29.77
N MET A 559 -22.53 22.89 30.03
CA MET A 559 -23.21 22.05 29.04
C MET A 559 -23.56 22.86 27.78
N SER A 560 -23.29 22.26 26.63
CA SER A 560 -23.65 22.78 25.30
C SER A 560 -24.73 21.93 24.62
N ARG A 561 -24.79 20.63 24.95
CA ARG A 561 -25.71 19.69 24.30
C ARG A 561 -26.03 18.50 25.19
N ILE A 562 -27.27 18.03 25.10
CA ILE A 562 -27.75 16.81 25.74
C ILE A 562 -28.46 15.95 24.69
N THR A 563 -28.05 14.70 24.58
CA THR A 563 -28.56 13.72 23.63
C THR A 563 -29.02 12.48 24.39
N LEU A 564 -30.21 11.96 24.11
CA LEU A 564 -30.70 10.70 24.67
C LEU A 564 -30.75 9.65 23.55
N ILE A 565 -30.17 8.48 23.79
CA ILE A 565 -29.98 7.40 22.81
C ILE A 565 -30.64 6.13 23.36
N ASN A 566 -31.44 5.43 22.56
CA ASN A 566 -32.04 4.15 22.96
C ASN A 566 -31.06 2.96 22.81
N THR A 567 -31.48 1.75 23.21
CA THR A 567 -30.65 0.53 23.11
C THR A 567 -30.30 0.10 21.70
N LEU A 568 -30.95 0.66 20.67
CA LEU A 568 -30.66 0.42 19.25
C LEU A 568 -29.68 1.47 18.66
N GLY A 569 -29.10 2.33 19.50
CA GLY A 569 -28.21 3.41 19.07
C GLY A 569 -28.92 4.61 18.44
N GLN A 570 -30.25 4.64 18.41
CA GLN A 570 -31.02 5.72 17.81
C GLN A 570 -31.12 6.91 18.77
N VAL A 571 -30.85 8.11 18.25
CA VAL A 571 -31.05 9.37 18.99
C VAL A 571 -32.55 9.68 19.09
N VAL A 572 -33.08 9.65 20.31
CA VAL A 572 -34.50 9.93 20.60
C VAL A 572 -34.73 11.34 21.17
N LEU A 573 -33.67 11.99 21.67
CA LEU A 573 -33.65 13.40 22.05
C LEU A 573 -32.32 14.00 21.60
N ASP A 574 -32.35 15.20 21.03
CA ASP A 574 -31.17 16.02 20.80
C ASP A 574 -31.49 17.48 21.14
N LYS A 575 -30.92 18.00 22.23
CA LYS A 575 -31.25 19.30 22.82
C LYS A 575 -29.97 20.11 23.01
N ALA A 576 -29.88 21.28 22.37
CA ALA A 576 -28.90 22.28 22.73
C ALA A 576 -29.28 22.92 24.07
N VAL A 577 -28.29 23.12 24.94
CA VAL A 577 -28.44 23.73 26.27
C VAL A 577 -27.35 24.78 26.48
N ASP A 578 -27.55 25.65 27.46
CA ASP A 578 -26.61 26.73 27.82
C ASP A 578 -26.71 26.96 29.34
N GLY A 579 -25.75 26.39 30.08
CA GLY A 579 -25.67 26.47 31.54
C GLY A 579 -25.34 25.13 32.22
N ASP A 580 -25.24 25.19 33.55
CA ASP A 580 -24.72 24.06 34.35
C ASP A 580 -25.81 23.05 34.79
N ASN A 581 -27.09 23.34 34.55
CA ASN A 581 -28.23 22.56 35.06
C ASN A 581 -29.37 22.52 34.04
N GLU A 582 -30.00 21.35 33.85
CA GLU A 582 -31.11 21.14 32.91
C GLU A 582 -32.14 20.14 33.47
N LEU A 583 -33.43 20.32 33.12
CA LEU A 583 -34.53 19.42 33.48
C LEU A 583 -35.16 18.85 32.22
N LEU A 584 -35.04 17.54 32.00
CA LEU A 584 -35.70 16.84 30.91
C LEU A 584 -37.04 16.26 31.35
N ASP A 585 -38.11 16.60 30.62
CA ASP A 585 -39.37 15.86 30.61
C ASP A 585 -39.20 14.60 29.75
N LEU A 586 -39.21 13.44 30.40
CA LEU A 586 -39.09 12.12 29.79
C LEU A 586 -40.41 11.35 29.73
N SER A 587 -41.55 11.94 30.15
CA SER A 587 -42.88 11.29 30.22
C SER A 587 -43.45 10.79 28.89
N LYS A 588 -42.78 11.07 27.77
CA LYS A 588 -43.16 10.72 26.39
C LYS A 588 -42.31 9.60 25.78
N TYR A 589 -41.28 9.14 26.50
CA TYR A 589 -40.39 8.08 26.04
C TYR A 589 -40.83 6.74 26.63
N GLU A 590 -40.62 5.66 25.87
CA GLU A 590 -41.00 4.31 26.32
C GLU A 590 -40.14 3.87 27.51
N THR A 591 -40.71 3.09 28.43
CA THR A 591 -39.97 2.54 29.56
C THR A 591 -38.82 1.65 29.08
N GLY A 592 -37.61 1.90 29.55
CA GLY A 592 -36.42 1.23 29.04
C GLY A 592 -35.12 1.83 29.55
N ILE A 593 -34.01 1.31 29.02
CA ILE A 593 -32.66 1.80 29.27
C ILE A 593 -32.25 2.72 28.14
N TYR A 594 -31.73 3.89 28.49
CA TYR A 594 -31.21 4.88 27.55
C TYR A 594 -29.79 5.29 27.94
N MET A 595 -29.01 5.72 26.95
CA MET A 595 -27.74 6.39 27.17
C MET A 595 -27.94 7.91 27.00
N LEU A 596 -27.76 8.64 28.10
CA LEU A 596 -27.66 10.08 28.11
C LEU A 596 -26.22 10.47 27.77
N ARG A 597 -26.02 11.26 26.74
CA ARG A 597 -24.74 11.89 26.36
C ARG A 597 -24.86 13.39 26.62
N VAL A 598 -23.90 13.94 27.34
CA VAL A 598 -23.81 15.37 27.65
C VAL A 598 -22.49 15.91 27.12
N ASN A 599 -22.56 16.90 26.23
CA ASN A 599 -21.39 17.60 25.72
C ASN A 599 -21.17 18.85 26.55
N THR A 600 -19.97 18.99 27.11
CA THR A 600 -19.48 20.15 27.88
C THR A 600 -18.28 20.78 27.18
N GLU A 601 -17.82 21.95 27.65
CA GLU A 601 -16.54 22.54 27.19
C GLU A 601 -15.32 21.66 27.50
N GLU A 602 -15.39 20.82 28.55
CA GLU A 602 -14.30 19.92 28.97
C GLU A 602 -14.31 18.56 28.24
N GLY A 603 -15.37 18.24 27.48
CA GLY A 603 -15.49 17.00 26.72
C GLY A 603 -16.91 16.40 26.71
N VAL A 604 -17.02 15.12 26.38
CA VAL A 604 -18.28 14.38 26.30
C VAL A 604 -18.39 13.38 27.45
N VAL A 605 -19.44 13.48 28.25
CA VAL A 605 -19.72 12.57 29.37
C VAL A 605 -20.98 11.76 29.08
N MET A 606 -21.00 10.47 29.42
CA MET A 606 -22.17 9.61 29.22
C MET A 606 -22.66 8.98 30.53
N ARG A 607 -23.98 8.81 30.65
CA ARG A 607 -24.66 8.22 31.81
C ARG A 607 -25.80 7.32 31.35
N ARG A 608 -25.90 6.12 31.93
CA ARG A 608 -27.07 5.25 31.75
C ARG A 608 -28.27 5.84 32.50
N VAL A 609 -29.40 6.03 31.82
CA VAL A 609 -30.69 6.47 32.37
C VAL A 609 -31.69 5.33 32.26
N VAL A 610 -32.51 5.13 33.29
CA VAL A 610 -33.60 4.14 33.30
C VAL A 610 -34.93 4.87 33.41
N ILE A 611 -35.80 4.66 32.44
CA ILE A 611 -37.19 5.16 32.44
C ILE A 611 -38.11 4.03 32.93
N GLY A 612 -38.77 4.23 34.08
CA GLY A 612 -39.67 3.29 34.74
C GLY A 612 -41.15 3.63 34.59
N ASN A 613 -42.02 2.72 35.07
CA ASN A 613 -43.47 2.93 35.25
C ASN A 613 -43.78 3.41 36.67
#